data_AF-A0A2R4JHP2-F1
#
_entry.id   AF-A0A2R4JHP2-F1
#
_cell.length_a   1.000
_cell.length_b   1.000
_cell.length_c   1.000
_cell.angle_alpha   90.00
_cell.angle_beta   90.00
_cell.angle_gamma   90.00
#
_symmetry.space_group_name_H-M   'P 1'
#
loop_
_entity.id
_entity.type
_entity.pdbx_description
1 polymer ?
#
loop_
_entity_poly.entity_id
_entity_poly.type
_entity_poly.pdbx_seq_one_letter_code
_entity_poly.pdbx_strand_id
1 'polypeptide(L)'
;MGTTAVGGPKAAARQGVPIALGTDPTPDRPGIRIYAPPVYRHPYDGARWSKRYGDTPTAAYACPCGHTATATGQQAVADLVADYAAHKHFCTGTPAALTERRTAA
;
A
#
# COMPACT_ATOMS: atom_id res chain seq x y z
N MET A 1 -45.45 16.93 29.92
CA MET A 1 -44.41 17.49 29.04
C MET A 1 -43.07 17.07 29.62
N GLY A 2 -42.47 15.98 29.12
CA GLY A 2 -41.20 15.44 29.61
C GLY A 2 -40.43 14.89 28.42
N THR A 3 -39.27 15.49 28.18
CA THR A 3 -38.48 15.48 26.95
C THR A 3 -37.86 14.14 26.59
N THR A 4 -37.87 13.88 25.28
CA THR A 4 -37.28 12.77 24.53
C THR A 4 -35.77 12.67 24.75
N ALA A 5 -35.28 11.48 25.14
CA ALA A 5 -33.85 11.16 25.15
C ALA A 5 -33.38 10.84 23.72
N VAL A 6 -32.59 11.74 23.13
CA VAL A 6 -31.86 11.53 21.86
C VAL A 6 -30.40 11.25 22.19
N GLY A 7 -29.86 10.13 21.67
CA GLY A 7 -28.41 9.92 21.56
C GLY A 7 -27.99 8.48 21.77
N GLY A 8 -28.10 7.65 20.72
CA GLY A 8 -27.51 6.31 20.67
C GLY A 8 -25.96 6.35 20.73
N PRO A 9 -25.30 5.20 20.97
CA PRO A 9 -23.87 5.14 21.26
C PRO A 9 -23.03 5.66 20.08
N LYS A 10 -22.18 6.63 20.40
CA LYS A 10 -21.11 7.18 19.55
C LYS A 10 -20.18 6.03 19.15
N ALA A 11 -20.25 5.60 17.90
CA ALA A 11 -19.41 4.54 17.35
C ALA A 11 -17.94 4.83 17.65
N ALA A 12 -17.28 3.84 18.24
CA ALA A 12 -15.87 3.88 18.63
C ALA A 12 -14.96 4.15 17.43
N ALA A 13 -13.80 4.75 17.72
CA ALA A 13 -12.74 4.99 16.77
C ALA A 13 -12.40 3.69 16.02
N ARG A 14 -12.41 3.75 14.68
CA ARG A 14 -11.86 2.71 13.81
C ARG A 14 -10.38 2.54 14.19
N GLN A 15 -10.09 1.46 14.90
CA GLN A 15 -8.77 1.05 15.35
C GLN A 15 -7.86 0.97 14.12
N GLY A 16 -6.69 1.61 14.20
CA GLY A 16 -5.80 1.83 13.06
C GLY A 16 -5.49 0.54 12.32
N VAL A 17 -5.60 0.59 10.98
CA VAL A 17 -5.16 -0.49 10.09
C VAL A 17 -3.71 -0.82 10.45
N PRO A 18 -3.38 -2.10 10.73
CA PRO A 18 -2.01 -2.48 11.01
C PRO A 18 -1.13 -2.11 9.81
N ILE A 19 -0.19 -1.18 10.02
CA ILE A 19 0.86 -0.89 9.05
C ILE A 19 1.88 -2.01 9.22
N ALA A 20 1.70 -3.10 8.46
CA ALA A 20 2.68 -4.16 8.42
C ALA A 20 3.99 -3.59 7.85
N LEU A 21 4.99 -3.39 8.71
CA LEU A 21 6.38 -3.28 8.33
C LEU A 21 6.88 -4.67 7.89
N GLY A 22 6.25 -5.25 6.86
CA GLY A 22 6.66 -6.51 6.25
C GLY A 22 7.89 -6.33 5.37
N THR A 23 8.56 -7.43 5.04
CA THR A 23 9.56 -7.46 3.96
C THR A 23 8.89 -7.21 2.61
N ASP A 24 9.61 -6.64 1.64
CA ASP A 24 9.06 -6.50 0.29
C ASP A 24 8.73 -7.86 -0.34
N PRO A 25 7.66 -7.92 -1.16
CA PRO A 25 7.23 -9.15 -1.79
C PRO A 25 8.28 -9.63 -2.80
N THR A 26 8.34 -10.95 -2.97
CA THR A 26 9.20 -11.62 -3.96
C THR A 26 8.34 -12.54 -4.81
N PRO A 27 8.80 -13.03 -5.97
CA PRO A 27 8.01 -13.98 -6.76
C PRO A 27 7.59 -15.25 -5.98
N ASP A 28 8.43 -15.70 -5.02
CA ASP A 28 8.14 -16.81 -4.10
C ASP A 28 7.14 -16.44 -2.99
N ARG A 29 7.11 -15.16 -2.59
CA ARG A 29 6.16 -14.59 -1.63
C ARG A 29 5.42 -13.42 -2.28
N PRO A 30 4.51 -13.71 -3.24
CA PRO A 30 3.93 -12.71 -4.11
C PRO A 30 2.95 -11.80 -3.37
N GLY A 31 2.68 -10.64 -3.97
CA GLY A 31 1.72 -9.67 -3.45
C GLY A 31 2.16 -8.24 -3.69
N ILE A 32 1.37 -7.31 -3.17
CA ILE A 32 1.69 -5.88 -3.13
C ILE A 32 1.82 -5.43 -1.68
N ARG A 33 2.86 -4.64 -1.40
CA ARG A 33 3.11 -3.99 -0.13
C ARG A 33 3.08 -2.49 -0.34
N ILE A 34 2.34 -1.77 0.52
CA ILE A 34 2.22 -0.31 0.50
C ILE A 34 2.64 0.22 1.87
N TYR A 35 3.61 1.10 1.88
CA TYR A 35 4.02 1.88 3.04
C TYR A 35 3.59 3.33 2.82
N ALA A 36 2.57 3.77 3.55
CA ALA A 36 2.07 5.13 3.50
C ALA A 36 1.76 5.60 4.92
N PRO A 37 2.75 6.15 5.66
CA PRO A 37 2.54 6.55 7.03
C PRO A 37 1.51 7.69 7.10
N PRO A 38 0.61 7.67 8.12
CA PRO A 38 -0.41 8.68 8.25
C PRO A 38 0.23 10.04 8.51
N VAL A 39 -0.34 11.08 7.91
CA VAL A 39 0.03 12.46 8.26
C VAL A 39 -0.50 12.73 9.67
N TYR A 40 0.41 12.84 10.65
CA TYR A 40 0.03 13.16 12.02
C TYR A 40 -0.53 14.60 12.08
N ARG A 41 -1.82 14.72 12.44
CA ARG A 41 -2.51 15.99 12.68
C ARG A 41 -3.08 16.00 14.10
N HIS A 42 -2.47 16.77 15.01
CA HIS A 42 -3.05 17.00 16.32
C HIS A 42 -3.82 18.34 16.33
N PRO A 43 -5.14 18.34 16.61
CA PRO A 43 -6.00 19.51 16.39
C PRO A 43 -5.71 20.72 17.31
N TYR A 44 -4.95 20.54 18.39
CA TYR A 44 -4.63 21.62 19.35
C TYR A 44 -3.15 21.99 19.41
N ASP A 45 -2.30 21.37 18.59
CA ASP A 45 -0.87 21.68 18.56
C ASP A 45 -0.58 22.71 17.46
N GLY A 46 -0.82 23.99 17.78
CA GLY A 46 -0.69 25.12 16.85
C GLY A 46 0.73 25.35 16.33
N ALA A 47 1.76 24.87 17.04
CA ALA A 47 3.15 24.89 16.59
C ALA A 47 3.43 23.87 15.48
N ARG A 48 2.51 22.91 15.26
CA ARG A 48 2.64 21.77 14.35
C ARG A 48 1.49 21.66 13.34
N TRP A 49 1.06 22.77 12.76
CA TRP A 49 0.61 22.74 11.35
C TRP A 49 1.68 22.07 10.45
N SER A 50 2.94 22.03 10.93
CA SER A 50 4.10 21.29 10.41
C SER A 50 3.96 20.92 8.94
N LYS A 51 4.60 21.71 8.10
CA LYS A 51 4.96 21.40 6.70
C LYS A 51 5.80 20.11 6.55
N ARG A 52 5.89 19.28 7.60
CA ARG A 52 6.39 17.92 7.55
C ARG A 52 5.31 17.13 6.82
N TYR A 53 5.49 17.00 5.52
CA TYR A 53 4.88 15.91 4.78
C TYR A 53 5.18 14.63 5.56
N GLY A 54 4.17 13.78 5.79
CA GLY A 54 4.43 12.40 6.22
C GLY A 54 5.47 11.79 5.27
N ASP A 55 6.25 10.80 5.72
CA ASP A 55 7.27 10.20 4.86
C ASP A 55 6.70 9.86 3.48
N THR A 56 7.55 10.01 2.46
CA THR A 56 7.18 9.71 1.08
C THR A 56 6.69 8.28 1.00
N PRO A 57 5.47 8.02 0.51
CA PRO A 57 4.95 6.67 0.45
C PRO A 57 5.79 5.84 -0.51
N THR A 58 5.89 4.56 -0.22
CA THR A 58 6.56 3.59 -1.08
C THR A 58 5.68 2.37 -1.26
N ALA A 59 5.87 1.67 -2.37
CA ALA A 59 5.21 0.40 -2.60
C ALA A 59 6.11 -0.54 -3.39
N ALA A 60 5.91 -1.83 -3.17
CA ALA A 60 6.61 -2.89 -3.86
C ALA A 60 5.63 -3.99 -4.23
N TYR A 61 5.84 -4.60 -5.37
CA TYR A 61 4.99 -5.61 -5.96
C TYR A 61 5.85 -6.72 -6.54
N ALA A 62 5.45 -7.97 -6.28
CA ALA A 62 5.95 -9.14 -6.98
C ALA A 62 4.83 -10.12 -7.34
N CYS A 63 4.95 -10.76 -8.49
CA CYS A 63 4.05 -11.77 -9.02
C CYS A 63 4.77 -13.09 -9.23
N PRO A 64 4.10 -14.25 -9.11
CA PRO A 64 4.70 -15.56 -9.39
C PRO A 64 5.22 -15.70 -10.83
N CYS A 65 4.68 -14.90 -11.76
CA CYS A 65 5.14 -14.87 -13.15
C CYS A 65 6.54 -14.24 -13.33
N GLY A 66 7.14 -13.70 -12.27
CA GLY A 66 8.41 -13.01 -12.28
C GLY A 66 8.31 -11.49 -12.46
N HIS A 67 7.11 -10.94 -12.65
CA HIS A 67 6.93 -9.49 -12.73
C HIS A 67 7.10 -8.86 -11.35
N THR A 68 7.98 -7.86 -11.26
CA THR A 68 8.24 -7.09 -10.04
C THR A 68 8.32 -5.61 -10.35
N ALA A 69 7.81 -4.77 -9.44
CA ALA A 69 7.92 -3.33 -9.57
C ALA A 69 7.93 -2.63 -8.21
N THR A 70 8.57 -1.46 -8.14
CA THR A 70 8.63 -0.61 -6.95
C THR A 70 8.27 0.82 -7.31
N ALA A 71 7.59 1.52 -6.40
CA ALA A 71 7.20 2.90 -6.58
C ALA A 71 7.53 3.73 -5.33
N THR A 72 7.85 5.01 -5.56
CA THR A 72 8.08 6.01 -4.50
C THR A 72 7.30 7.28 -4.86
N GLY A 73 6.53 7.80 -3.92
CA GLY A 73 5.67 8.98 -4.11
C GLY A 73 4.20 8.62 -4.35
N GLN A 74 3.29 9.53 -3.95
CA GLN A 74 1.85 9.27 -3.88
C GLN A 74 1.26 8.80 -5.22
N GLN A 75 1.56 9.53 -6.31
CA GLN A 75 1.02 9.20 -7.63
C GLN A 75 1.58 7.87 -8.14
N ALA A 76 2.90 7.68 -8.07
CA ALA A 76 3.54 6.44 -8.52
C ALA A 76 3.05 5.21 -7.74
N VAL A 77 2.79 5.36 -6.43
CA VAL A 77 2.20 4.30 -5.62
C VAL A 77 0.77 4.00 -6.06
N ALA A 78 -0.05 5.01 -6.35
CA ALA A 78 -1.41 4.81 -6.86
C ALA A 78 -1.40 4.12 -8.24
N ASP A 79 -0.50 4.53 -9.13
CA ASP A 79 -0.32 3.92 -10.45
C ASP A 79 0.13 2.46 -10.33
N LEU A 80 1.06 2.15 -9.41
CA LEU A 80 1.49 0.79 -9.14
C LEU A 80 0.36 -0.10 -8.63
N VAL A 81 -0.54 0.44 -7.80
CA VAL A 81 -1.73 -0.30 -7.32
C VAL A 81 -2.68 -0.59 -8.48
N ALA A 82 -2.87 0.36 -9.39
CA ALA A 82 -3.68 0.16 -10.59
C ALA A 82 -3.06 -0.87 -11.54
N ASP A 83 -1.75 -0.79 -11.78
CA ASP A 83 -0.99 -1.76 -12.57
C ASP A 83 -1.07 -3.17 -11.98
N TYR A 84 -0.88 -3.30 -10.66
CA TYR A 84 -1.06 -4.58 -9.96
C TYR A 84 -2.46 -5.16 -10.15
N ALA A 85 -3.51 -4.34 -10.02
CA ALA A 85 -4.88 -4.79 -10.21
C ALA A 85 -5.15 -5.24 -11.65
N ALA A 86 -4.65 -4.49 -12.64
CA ALA A 86 -4.75 -4.84 -14.05
C ALA A 86 -3.96 -6.13 -14.36
N HIS A 87 -2.71 -6.21 -13.91
CA HIS A 87 -1.86 -7.38 -14.12
C HIS A 87 -2.45 -8.64 -13.51
N LYS A 88 -2.92 -8.57 -12.25
CA LYS A 88 -3.55 -9.71 -11.56
C LYS A 88 -4.76 -10.25 -12.31
N HIS A 89 -5.48 -9.41 -13.06
CA HIS A 89 -6.64 -9.83 -13.83
C HIS A 89 -6.27 -10.74 -15.01
N PHE A 90 -5.14 -10.50 -15.67
CA PHE A 90 -4.71 -11.23 -16.86
C PHE A 90 -3.62 -12.29 -16.59
N CYS A 91 -2.90 -12.18 -15.48
CA CYS A 91 -1.77 -13.05 -15.19
C CYS A 91 -2.22 -14.45 -14.73
N THR A 92 -1.72 -15.48 -15.40
CA THR A 92 -1.94 -16.89 -15.03
C THR A 92 -0.99 -17.39 -13.94
N GLY A 93 -0.04 -16.57 -13.50
CA GLY A 93 0.94 -16.92 -12.44
C GLY A 93 2.09 -17.81 -12.91
N THR A 94 2.11 -18.26 -14.16
CA THR A 94 3.22 -19.06 -14.69
C THR A 94 4.42 -18.16 -15.01
N PRO A 95 5.60 -18.39 -14.41
CA PRO A 95 6.81 -17.69 -14.84
C PRO A 95 7.07 -18.00 -16.31
N ALA A 96 7.34 -16.96 -17.10
CA ALA A 96 7.81 -17.17 -18.46
C ALA A 96 9.04 -18.09 -18.39
N ALA A 97 9.03 -19.18 -19.16
CA ALA A 97 10.19 -20.05 -19.23
C ALA A 97 11.41 -19.19 -19.57
N LEU A 98 12.38 -19.13 -18.65
CA LEU A 98 13.68 -18.52 -18.91
C LEU A 98 14.23 -19.26 -20.12
N THR A 99 14.19 -18.64 -21.30
CA THR A 99 14.88 -19.19 -22.46
C THR A 99 16.36 -19.13 -22.15
N GLU A 100 16.88 -20.20 -21.56
CA GLU A 100 18.31 -20.48 -21.48
C GLU A 100 18.87 -20.42 -22.91
N ARG A 101 19.54 -19.31 -23.25
CA ARG A 101 20.61 -19.21 -24.26
C ARG A 101 21.05 -17.77 -24.42
N ARG A 102 22.14 -17.42 -23.73
CA ARG A 102 23.23 -16.66 -24.36
C ARG A 102 24.54 -17.33 -23.99
N THR A 103 24.88 -18.30 -24.83
CA THR A 103 26.22 -18.78 -25.12
C THR A 103 27.19 -17.60 -25.13
N ALA A 104 28.23 -17.65 -24.29
CA ALA A 104 29.42 -16.83 -24.50
C ALA A 104 30.25 -17.50 -25.60
N ALA A 105 30.67 -16.70 -26.58
CA ALA A 105 31.55 -17.09 -27.68
C ALA A 105 33.02 -17.08 -27.23
#